data_AF-F0T8B1-F1
#
_entry.id   AF-F0T8B1-F1
#
_cell.length_a   1.000
_cell.length_b   1.000
_cell.length_c   1.000
_cell.angle_alpha   90.00
_cell.angle_beta   90.00
_cell.angle_gamma   90.00
#
_symmetry.space_group_name_H-M   'P 1'
#
loop_
_entity.id
_entity.type
_entity.pdbx_description
1 polymer ?
#
loop_
_entity_poly.entity_id
_entity_poly.type
_entity_poly.pdbx_seq_one_letter_code
_entity_poly.pdbx_strand_id
1 'polypeptide(L)'
;MKNLIRIFLDGIINNTKRIIFASDRVTDMELRSKILEGRVVPTEKVAEQSCIGCGGCSNACPTKAIEMVDLPEPVELMEGLVKDKIPVLNSLKCVNCYYCHDFCPLYALFGEAGTIHPNDVGIVESDISELLDKPVKISDDKVAFISQYLADSTILKKRKEN
;
A
#
# COMPACT_ATOMS: atom_id res chain seq x y z
N MET A 1 -34.34 18.14 31.37
CA MET A 1 -34.05 16.94 32.20
C MET A 1 -33.90 15.66 31.39
N LYS A 2 -34.83 15.27 30.50
CA LYS A 2 -34.74 14.03 29.70
C LYS A 2 -33.42 13.88 28.92
N ASN A 3 -32.92 14.98 28.32
CA ASN A 3 -31.64 14.97 27.59
C ASN A 3 -30.43 14.73 28.52
N LEU A 4 -30.47 15.24 29.76
CA LEU A 4 -29.38 15.09 30.72
C LEU A 4 -29.28 13.65 31.24
N ILE A 5 -30.44 13.03 31.53
CA ILE A 5 -30.52 11.61 31.93
C ILE A 5 -30.02 10.71 30.80
N ARG A 6 -30.40 11.00 29.56
CA ARG A 6 -29.94 10.24 28.38
C ARG A 6 -28.42 10.30 28.25
N ILE A 7 -27.82 11.49 28.32
CA ILE A 7 -26.35 11.65 28.28
C ILE A 7 -25.67 10.82 29.38
N PHE A 8 -26.24 10.83 30.60
CA PHE A 8 -25.68 10.09 31.73
C PHE A 8 -25.75 8.58 31.52
N LEU A 9 -26.89 8.06 31.05
CA LEU A 9 -27.08 6.64 30.75
C LEU A 9 -26.18 6.18 29.59
N ASP A 10 -26.10 6.96 28.51
CA ASP A 10 -25.21 6.67 27.38
C ASP A 10 -23.74 6.64 27.84
N GLY A 11 -23.34 7.57 28.71
CA GLY A 11 -22.02 7.59 29.33
C GLY A 11 -21.73 6.36 30.19
N ILE A 12 -22.69 5.92 31.02
CA ILE A 12 -22.57 4.69 31.81
C ILE A 12 -22.40 3.49 30.87
N ILE A 13 -23.30 3.32 29.90
CA ILE A 13 -23.28 2.16 28.99
C ILE A 13 -21.97 2.10 28.22
N ASN A 14 -21.49 3.23 27.67
CA ASN A 14 -20.25 3.27 26.91
C ASN A 14 -19.03 2.98 27.79
N ASN A 15 -18.95 3.54 29.00
CA ASN A 15 -17.84 3.25 29.92
C ASN A 15 -17.87 1.81 30.43
N THR A 16 -19.06 1.26 30.72
CA THR A 16 -19.19 -0.15 31.08
C THR A 16 -18.71 -1.05 29.95
N LYS A 17 -19.07 -0.75 28.69
CA LYS A 17 -18.56 -1.49 27.52
C LYS A 17 -17.03 -1.43 27.41
N ARG A 18 -16.44 -0.25 27.62
CA ARG A 18 -14.98 -0.06 27.61
C ARG A 18 -14.28 -0.83 28.72
N ILE A 19 -14.80 -0.81 29.95
CA ILE A 19 -14.15 -1.43 31.11
C ILE A 19 -14.29 -2.95 31.06
N ILE A 20 -15.51 -3.46 30.82
CA ILE A 20 -15.79 -4.90 30.91
C ILE A 20 -15.35 -5.63 29.64
N PHE A 21 -15.63 -5.06 28.47
CA PHE A 21 -15.40 -5.74 27.19
C PHE A 21 -14.22 -5.17 26.40
N ALA A 22 -13.53 -4.15 26.92
CA ALA A 22 -12.46 -3.47 26.20
C ALA A 22 -12.89 -3.03 24.78
N SER A 23 -14.15 -2.59 24.63
CA SER A 23 -14.78 -2.31 23.33
C SER A 23 -14.03 -1.28 22.47
N ASP A 24 -13.27 -0.38 23.09
CA ASP A 24 -12.52 0.69 22.43
C ASP A 24 -11.01 0.39 22.40
N ARG A 25 -10.61 -0.85 22.69
CA ARG A 25 -9.22 -1.28 22.57
C ARG A 25 -8.88 -1.42 21.08
N VAL A 26 -8.12 -0.46 20.58
CA VAL A 26 -7.56 -0.47 19.22
C VAL A 26 -6.24 -1.25 19.12
N THR A 27 -5.70 -1.71 20.25
CA THR A 27 -4.44 -2.45 20.29
C THR A 27 -4.70 -3.95 20.20
N ASP A 28 -4.15 -4.59 19.18
CA ASP A 28 -4.08 -6.03 19.08
C ASP A 28 -3.38 -6.63 20.32
N MET A 29 -4.08 -7.53 21.02
CA MET A 29 -3.60 -8.07 22.30
C MET A 29 -2.42 -9.03 22.12
N GLU A 30 -2.37 -9.73 21.00
CA GLU A 30 -1.27 -10.63 20.68
C GLU A 30 0.00 -9.82 20.39
N LEU A 31 -0.10 -8.77 19.58
CA LEU A 31 0.97 -7.82 19.31
C LEU A 31 1.43 -7.15 20.60
N ARG A 32 0.51 -6.73 21.47
CA ARG A 32 0.84 -6.17 22.80
C ARG A 32 1.64 -7.17 23.64
N SER A 33 1.21 -8.43 23.72
CA SER A 33 1.97 -9.48 24.43
C SER A 33 3.34 -9.70 23.79
N LYS A 34 3.44 -9.74 22.45
CA LYS A 34 4.73 -9.85 21.74
C LYS A 34 5.66 -8.68 22.08
N ILE A 35 5.16 -7.45 22.13
CA ILE A 35 5.95 -6.25 22.51
C ILE A 35 6.45 -6.35 23.95
N LEU A 36 5.55 -6.64 24.90
CA LEU A 36 5.92 -6.79 26.32
C LEU A 36 6.91 -7.95 26.53
N GLU A 37 6.69 -9.01 25.75
CA GLU A 37 7.49 -10.23 25.63
C GLU A 37 8.91 -10.02 25.06
N GLY A 38 9.12 -8.91 24.35
CA GLY A 38 10.28 -8.75 23.47
C GLY A 38 10.30 -9.76 22.30
N ARG A 39 9.17 -10.38 21.97
CA ARG A 39 9.00 -11.40 20.91
C ARG A 39 8.56 -10.82 19.57
N VAL A 40 8.80 -9.53 19.32
CA VAL A 40 8.43 -8.88 18.06
C VAL A 40 9.42 -9.28 16.98
N VAL A 41 8.92 -9.89 15.92
CA VAL A 41 9.71 -10.24 14.75
C VAL A 41 9.43 -9.21 13.66
N PRO A 42 10.46 -8.62 13.02
CA PRO A 42 10.27 -7.76 11.87
C PRO A 42 9.56 -8.53 10.75
N THR A 43 8.50 -7.95 10.20
CA THR A 43 7.86 -8.47 9.00
C THR A 43 8.68 -8.16 7.77
N GLU A 44 8.55 -9.01 6.75
CA GLU A 44 9.05 -8.73 5.41
C GLU A 44 8.44 -7.42 4.90
N LYS A 45 9.29 -6.58 4.30
CA LYS A 45 8.91 -5.24 3.84
C LYS A 45 8.59 -5.20 2.35
N VAL A 46 8.84 -6.30 1.65
CA VAL A 46 8.74 -6.41 0.21
C VAL A 46 8.01 -7.68 -0.11
N ALA A 47 6.91 -7.57 -0.84
CA ALA A 47 6.22 -8.71 -1.41
C ALA A 47 6.99 -9.16 -2.65
N GLU A 48 7.97 -10.04 -2.48
CA GLU A 48 8.91 -10.44 -3.55
C GLU A 48 8.19 -11.06 -4.75
N GLN A 49 7.15 -11.84 -4.50
CA GLN A 49 6.33 -12.47 -5.54
C GLN A 49 5.60 -11.44 -6.38
N SER A 50 4.99 -10.44 -5.73
CA SER A 50 4.20 -9.35 -6.32
C SER A 50 5.07 -8.20 -6.86
N CYS A 51 6.34 -8.11 -6.50
CA CYS A 51 7.26 -7.10 -7.04
C CYS A 51 7.63 -7.37 -8.51
N ILE A 52 7.63 -6.32 -9.33
CA ILE A 52 8.05 -6.37 -10.74
C ILE A 52 9.53 -6.00 -10.98
N GLY A 53 10.30 -5.68 -9.93
CA GLY A 53 11.73 -5.35 -10.05
C GLY A 53 12.07 -4.01 -10.72
N CYS A 54 11.11 -3.13 -10.99
CA CYS A 54 11.33 -1.90 -11.77
C CYS A 54 12.28 -0.85 -11.15
N GLY A 55 12.64 -0.94 -9.87
CA GLY A 55 13.53 0.00 -9.19
C GLY A 55 12.94 1.38 -8.87
N GLY A 56 11.67 1.66 -9.22
CA GLY A 56 11.05 2.96 -9.00
C GLY A 56 11.05 3.40 -7.52
N CYS A 57 10.87 2.46 -6.60
CA CYS A 57 10.93 2.70 -5.16
C CYS A 57 12.33 3.12 -4.66
N SER A 58 13.40 2.56 -5.22
CA SER A 58 14.78 2.97 -4.90
C SER A 58 15.07 4.38 -5.40
N ASN A 59 14.65 4.69 -6.63
CA ASN A 59 14.84 6.01 -7.23
C ASN A 59 14.04 7.12 -6.51
N ALA A 60 12.81 6.82 -6.09
CA ALA A 60 11.96 7.78 -5.40
C ALA A 60 12.34 8.00 -3.92
N CYS A 61 13.22 7.16 -3.34
CA CYS A 61 13.53 7.21 -1.92
C CYS A 61 14.41 8.44 -1.57
N PRO A 62 13.91 9.44 -0.82
CA PRO A 62 14.66 10.67 -0.54
C PRO A 62 15.90 10.43 0.33
N THR A 63 15.87 9.40 1.18
CA THR A 63 16.98 9.05 2.09
C THR A 63 17.86 7.92 1.56
N LYS A 64 17.61 7.43 0.33
CA LYS A 64 18.33 6.28 -0.25
C LYS A 64 18.35 5.07 0.69
N ALA A 65 17.21 4.81 1.33
CA ALA A 65 17.02 3.68 2.24
C ALA A 65 16.76 2.36 1.51
N ILE A 66 16.55 2.38 0.19
CA ILE A 66 16.18 1.21 -0.60
C ILE A 66 17.29 0.92 -1.61
N GLU A 67 17.81 -0.30 -1.58
CA GLU A 67 18.80 -0.82 -2.51
C GLU A 67 18.18 -1.93 -3.36
N MET A 68 18.52 -1.99 -4.65
CA MET A 68 18.08 -3.08 -5.52
C MET A 68 19.14 -4.17 -5.51
N VAL A 69 18.79 -5.37 -5.07
CA VAL A 69 19.67 -6.54 -5.00
C VAL A 69 19.31 -7.54 -6.09
N ASP A 70 20.32 -8.22 -6.63
CA ASP A 70 20.13 -9.25 -7.65
C ASP A 70 19.40 -10.47 -7.06
N LEU A 71 18.46 -11.00 -7.83
CA LEU A 71 17.84 -12.29 -7.56
C LEU A 71 18.81 -13.42 -7.93
N PRO A 72 18.78 -14.56 -7.20
CA PRO A 72 19.59 -15.72 -7.55
C PRO A 72 19.22 -16.29 -8.93
N GLU A 73 17.93 -16.24 -9.27
CA GLU A 73 17.40 -16.67 -10.57
C GLU A 73 16.45 -15.59 -11.11
N PRO A 74 16.70 -15.07 -12.32
CA PRO A 74 15.78 -14.14 -12.97
C PRO A 74 14.42 -14.79 -13.23
N VAL A 75 13.34 -14.03 -13.01
CA VAL A 75 11.96 -14.50 -13.20
C VAL A 75 11.32 -13.74 -14.37
N GLU A 76 10.88 -14.44 -15.40
CA GLU A 76 10.10 -13.84 -16.49
C GLU A 76 8.66 -13.60 -16.03
N LEU A 77 8.20 -12.35 -16.08
CA LEU A 77 6.86 -11.95 -15.61
C LEU A 77 5.85 -11.93 -16.76
N MET A 78 6.31 -11.51 -17.94
CA MET A 78 5.59 -11.50 -19.22
C MET A 78 6.62 -11.44 -20.35
N GLU A 79 6.16 -11.62 -21.60
CA GLU A 79 7.04 -11.58 -22.78
C GLU A 79 7.86 -10.27 -22.82
N GLY A 80 9.18 -10.41 -22.69
CA GLY A 80 10.12 -9.28 -22.73
C GLY A 80 10.30 -8.52 -21.41
N LEU A 81 9.65 -8.93 -20.32
CA LEU A 81 9.85 -8.36 -18.98
C LEU A 81 10.40 -9.41 -18.01
N VAL A 82 11.67 -9.25 -17.65
CA VAL A 82 12.36 -10.13 -16.71
C VAL A 82 12.67 -9.36 -15.43
N LYS A 83 12.31 -9.96 -14.30
CA LYS A 83 12.67 -9.50 -12.96
C LYS A 83 14.01 -10.12 -12.57
N ASP A 84 15.06 -9.32 -12.60
CA ASP A 84 16.42 -9.68 -12.20
C ASP A 84 16.78 -9.19 -10.79
N LYS A 85 16.07 -8.17 -10.28
CA LYS A 85 16.35 -7.51 -9.01
C LYS A 85 15.11 -7.30 -8.15
N ILE A 86 15.30 -7.27 -6.84
CA ILE A 86 14.28 -6.89 -5.85
C ILE A 86 14.79 -5.79 -4.90
N PRO A 87 13.89 -4.93 -4.38
CA PRO A 87 14.31 -3.93 -3.41
C PRO A 87 14.55 -4.55 -2.04
N VAL A 88 15.50 -4.00 -1.29
CA VAL A 88 15.74 -4.26 0.13
C VAL A 88 15.68 -2.94 0.88
N LEU A 89 14.82 -2.87 1.90
CA LEU A 89 14.60 -1.66 2.70
C LEU A 89 15.47 -1.67 3.96
N ASN A 90 16.34 -0.67 4.10
CA ASN A 90 17.03 -0.37 5.35
C ASN A 90 16.13 0.45 6.28
N SER A 91 15.58 -0.20 7.30
CA SER A 91 14.67 0.43 8.26
C SER A 91 15.30 1.56 9.10
N LEU A 92 16.63 1.57 9.27
CA LEU A 92 17.32 2.63 10.03
C LEU A 92 17.47 3.93 9.24
N LYS A 93 17.43 3.85 7.90
CA LYS A 93 17.48 5.01 7.00
C LYS A 93 16.10 5.47 6.55
N CYS A 94 15.09 4.61 6.68
CA CYS A 94 13.73 4.90 6.27
C CYS A 94 13.11 5.95 7.20
N VAL A 95 12.41 6.93 6.61
CA VAL A 95 11.66 7.96 7.35
C VAL A 95 10.14 7.78 7.21
N ASN A 96 9.70 6.61 6.73
CA ASN A 96 8.30 6.23 6.59
C ASN A 96 7.43 7.27 5.84
N CYS A 97 7.96 7.85 4.75
CA CYS A 97 7.24 8.82 3.92
C CYS A 97 6.30 8.21 2.87
N TYR A 98 6.35 6.88 2.68
CA TYR A 98 5.51 6.11 1.74
C TYR A 98 5.67 6.40 0.24
N TYR A 99 6.68 7.15 -0.17
CA TYR A 99 6.95 7.35 -1.61
C TYR A 99 7.18 6.03 -2.36
N CYS A 100 7.83 5.05 -1.73
CA CYS A 100 8.03 3.74 -2.34
C CYS A 100 6.72 3.00 -2.66
N HIS A 101 5.66 3.27 -1.90
CA HIS A 101 4.33 2.75 -2.14
C HIS A 101 3.62 3.54 -3.24
N ASP A 102 3.57 4.86 -3.11
CA ASP A 102 2.78 5.71 -4.02
C ASP A 102 3.33 5.72 -5.45
N PHE A 103 4.65 5.59 -5.61
CA PHE A 103 5.31 5.48 -6.91
C PHE A 103 5.46 4.02 -7.39
N CYS A 104 4.90 3.04 -6.67
CA CYS A 104 4.86 1.66 -7.16
C CYS A 104 3.93 1.58 -8.38
N PRO A 105 4.39 1.09 -9.55
CA PRO A 105 3.54 0.98 -10.73
C PRO A 105 2.30 0.11 -10.51
N LEU A 106 2.39 -0.91 -9.65
CA LEU A 106 1.23 -1.75 -9.36
C LEU A 106 0.11 -0.97 -8.66
N TYR A 107 0.48 -0.14 -7.70
CA TYR A 107 -0.46 0.77 -7.05
C TYR A 107 -0.94 1.86 -8.00
N ALA A 108 -0.03 2.53 -8.71
CA ALA A 108 -0.37 3.67 -9.56
C ALA A 108 -1.25 3.30 -10.77
N LEU A 109 -1.02 2.13 -11.38
CA LEU A 109 -1.71 1.70 -12.59
C LEU A 109 -2.92 0.83 -12.30
N PHE A 110 -2.79 -0.13 -11.37
CA PHE A 110 -3.82 -1.15 -11.12
C PHE A 110 -4.59 -0.92 -9.81
N GLY A 111 -4.14 0.00 -8.95
CA GLY A 111 -4.77 0.23 -7.65
C GLY A 111 -4.53 -0.89 -6.64
N GLU A 112 -3.62 -1.81 -6.94
CA GLU A 112 -3.21 -2.90 -6.06
C GLU A 112 -2.26 -2.40 -4.98
N ALA A 113 -2.15 -3.11 -3.86
CA ALA A 113 -1.23 -2.72 -2.80
C ALA A 113 0.21 -2.64 -3.33
N GLY A 114 0.92 -1.57 -3.01
CA GLY A 114 2.32 -1.41 -3.43
C GLY A 114 3.19 -2.53 -2.86
N THR A 115 4.15 -3.00 -3.64
CA THR A 115 4.90 -4.23 -3.30
C THR A 115 6.00 -3.99 -2.27
N ILE A 116 6.15 -2.77 -1.79
CA ILE A 116 7.13 -2.37 -0.78
C ILE A 116 6.49 -1.41 0.21
N HIS A 117 6.47 -1.82 1.48
CA HIS A 117 5.89 -1.05 2.57
C HIS A 117 6.86 -0.93 3.75
N PRO A 118 7.07 0.29 4.30
CA PRO A 118 7.85 0.46 5.53
C PRO A 118 7.23 -0.23 6.75
N ASN A 119 5.89 -0.31 6.77
CA ASN A 119 5.12 -0.94 7.83
C ASN A 119 4.52 -2.26 7.37
N ASP A 120 4.11 -3.07 8.33
CA ASP A 120 3.30 -4.26 8.04
C ASP A 120 1.92 -3.82 7.52
N VAL A 121 1.53 -4.37 6.37
CA VAL A 121 0.22 -4.18 5.75
C VAL A 121 -0.52 -5.50 5.53
N GLY A 122 0.00 -6.60 6.11
CA GLY A 122 -0.49 -7.94 5.86
C GLY A 122 0.08 -8.55 4.58
N ILE A 123 -0.60 -9.59 4.10
CA ILE A 123 -0.17 -10.38 2.95
C ILE A 123 -0.61 -9.68 1.66
N VAL A 124 0.34 -9.42 0.76
CA VAL A 124 0.10 -8.83 -0.55
C VAL A 124 0.23 -9.94 -1.61
N GLU A 125 -0.89 -10.63 -1.85
CA GLU A 125 -1.01 -11.63 -2.90
C GLU A 125 -1.70 -11.01 -4.12
N SER A 126 -0.97 -10.88 -5.22
CA SER A 126 -1.51 -10.42 -6.49
C SER A 126 -0.90 -11.24 -7.63
N ASP A 127 -1.72 -11.70 -8.58
CA ASP A 127 -1.23 -12.33 -9.81
C ASP A 127 -0.68 -11.24 -10.75
N ILE A 128 0.62 -10.99 -10.68
CA ILE A 128 1.28 -9.96 -11.49
C ILE A 128 1.07 -10.23 -12.97
N SER A 129 1.27 -11.47 -13.42
CA SER A 129 1.26 -11.80 -14.85
C SER A 129 -0.11 -11.47 -15.45
N GLU A 130 -1.19 -11.84 -14.75
CA GLU A 130 -2.54 -11.45 -15.16
C GLU A 130 -2.76 -9.92 -15.13
N LEU A 131 -2.20 -9.22 -14.15
CA LEU A 131 -2.31 -7.76 -14.06
C LEU A 131 -1.58 -7.04 -15.19
N LEU A 132 -0.38 -7.50 -15.54
CA LEU A 132 0.43 -6.89 -16.59
C LEU A 132 -0.15 -7.12 -17.99
N ASP A 133 -0.82 -8.24 -18.21
CA ASP A 133 -1.52 -8.53 -19.47
C ASP A 133 -2.78 -7.67 -19.67
N LYS A 134 -3.32 -7.10 -18.59
CA LYS A 134 -4.49 -6.21 -18.70
C LYS A 134 -4.07 -4.92 -19.40
N PRO A 135 -4.78 -4.50 -20.46
CA PRO A 135 -4.50 -3.20 -21.07
C PRO A 135 -4.70 -2.12 -20.01
N VAL A 136 -3.74 -1.21 -19.89
CA VAL A 136 -3.84 -0.02 -19.03
C VAL A 136 -4.87 0.94 -19.65
N LYS A 137 -6.14 0.55 -19.59
CA LYS A 137 -7.26 1.32 -20.10
C LYS A 137 -7.70 2.25 -18.99
N ILE A 138 -7.25 3.50 -19.04
CA ILE A 138 -7.79 4.55 -18.17
C ILE A 138 -9.29 4.63 -18.46
N SER A 139 -10.14 4.41 -17.45
CA SER A 139 -11.59 4.51 -17.60
C SER A 139 -11.99 5.89 -18.12
N ASP A 140 -13.07 5.98 -18.87
CA ASP A 140 -13.52 7.27 -19.42
C ASP A 140 -13.84 8.27 -18.31
N ASP A 141 -14.34 7.80 -17.16
CA ASP A 141 -14.56 8.61 -15.97
C ASP A 141 -13.25 9.20 -15.41
N LYS A 142 -12.18 8.39 -15.33
CA LYS A 142 -10.88 8.83 -14.83
C LYS A 142 -10.20 9.78 -15.83
N VAL A 143 -10.37 9.57 -17.14
CA VAL A 143 -9.92 10.53 -18.17
C VAL A 143 -10.70 11.85 -18.07
N ALA A 144 -12.02 11.80 -17.89
CA ALA A 144 -12.83 12.98 -17.69
C ALA A 144 -12.41 13.76 -16.43
N PHE A 145 -12.11 13.07 -15.33
CA PHE A 145 -11.58 13.69 -14.12
C PHE A 145 -10.21 14.36 -14.36
N ILE A 146 -9.24 13.63 -14.92
CA ILE A 146 -7.89 14.16 -15.18
C ILE A 146 -7.95 15.38 -16.10
N SER A 147 -8.83 15.35 -17.11
CA SER A 147 -8.97 16.43 -18.08
C SER A 147 -9.35 17.78 -17.47
N GLN A 148 -9.97 17.79 -16.29
CA GLN A 148 -10.29 19.03 -15.55
C GLN A 148 -9.02 19.78 -15.12
N TYR A 149 -7.90 19.07 -14.98
CA TYR A 149 -6.62 19.60 -14.55
C TYR A 149 -5.64 19.79 -15.72
N LEU A 150 -5.99 19.35 -16.93
CA LEU A 150 -5.15 19.52 -18.11
C LEU A 150 -5.43 20.88 -18.76
N ALA A 151 -4.38 21.58 -19.17
CA ALA A 151 -4.51 22.84 -19.91
C ALA A 151 -5.10 22.64 -21.32
N ASP A 152 -5.06 21.41 -21.85
CA ASP A 152 -5.56 21.04 -23.16
C ASP A 152 -6.54 19.85 -23.07
N SER A 153 -7.64 19.97 -23.82
CA SER A 153 -8.70 18.97 -23.93
C SER A 153 -8.60 18.11 -25.20
N THR A 154 -7.54 18.26 -26.00
CA THR A 154 -7.32 17.49 -27.23
C THR A 154 -7.40 15.97 -27.02
N ILE A 155 -6.95 15.49 -25.85
CA ILE A 155 -7.06 14.07 -25.47
C ILE A 155 -8.51 13.59 -25.45
N LEU A 156 -9.45 14.39 -24.91
CA LEU A 156 -10.87 14.03 -24.88
C LEU A 156 -11.49 14.01 -26.28
N LYS A 157 -11.11 14.96 -27.13
CA LYS A 157 -11.64 15.05 -28.50
C LYS A 157 -11.25 13.83 -29.32
N LYS A 158 -9.95 13.48 -29.33
CA LYS A 158 -9.44 12.30 -30.04
C LYS A 158 -10.03 10.98 -29.54
N ARG A 159 -10.42 10.89 -28.26
CA ARG A 159 -11.03 9.68 -27.69
C ARG A 159 -12.52 9.53 -28.01
N LYS A 160 -13.22 10.62 -28.34
CA LYS A 160 -14.62 10.58 -28.83
C LYS A 160 -14.73 10.25 -30.32
N GLU A 161 -13.63 10.42 -31.07
CA GLU A 161 -13.53 10.16 -32.51
C GLU A 161 -13.17 8.71 -32.85
N ASN A 162 -12.67 7.94 -31.88
CA ASN A 162 -12.39 6.50 -31.97
C ASN A 162 -13.43 5.70 -31.20
#